data_AF-A0A3D3JW41-F1
#
_entry.id   AF-A0A3D3JW41-F1
#
_cell.length_a   1.000
_cell.length_b   1.000
_cell.length_c   1.000
_cell.angle_alpha   90.00
_cell.angle_beta   90.00
_cell.angle_gamma   90.00
#
_symmetry.space_group_name_H-M   'P 1'
#
loop_
_entity.id
_entity.type
_entity.pdbx_description
1 polymer ?
#
loop_
_entity_poly.entity_id
_entity_poly.type
_entity_poly.pdbx_seq_one_letter_code
_entity_poly.pdbx_strand_id
1 'polypeptide(L)'
;NHNPAIDVYSQLKLTNFLFHAEYGETRDDWPGTFNPDNPAFPAHEVVSWNVGSKYTTNIDGRDFDFSADFSRFIAGPDGAPWENQDQLVLGIATFVTPSVKLFAEYIHTSGYAPLNFISGGGGPGVTVPSAETHSDSSANSDILVLGVNAAF
;
A
#
# COMPACT_ATOMS: atom_id res chain seq x y z
N ASN A 1 -21.40 6.47 -15.07
CA ASN A 1 -21.29 5.71 -13.81
C ASN A 1 -20.65 6.60 -12.78
N HIS A 2 -21.33 6.77 -11.65
CA HIS A 2 -20.77 7.39 -10.45
C HIS A 2 -20.45 6.23 -9.50
N ASN A 3 -19.23 6.15 -9.00
CA ASN A 3 -18.88 5.30 -7.87
C ASN A 3 -18.35 6.25 -6.78
N PRO A 4 -19.16 6.61 -5.77
CA PRO A 4 -18.71 7.46 -4.66
C PRO A 4 -17.65 6.73 -3.84
N ALA A 5 -16.81 7.49 -3.14
CA ALA A 5 -15.88 6.93 -2.17
C ALA A 5 -15.90 7.74 -0.88
N ILE A 6 -15.54 7.09 0.22
CA ILE A 6 -15.22 7.74 1.48
C ILE A 6 -13.76 7.52 1.82
N ASP A 7 -13.21 8.47 2.57
CA ASP A 7 -11.88 8.38 3.16
C ASP A 7 -11.93 9.06 4.53
N VAL A 8 -11.39 8.39 5.54
CA VAL A 8 -11.30 8.86 6.91
C VAL A 8 -9.87 8.68 7.40
N TYR A 9 -9.23 9.80 7.69
CA TYR A 9 -7.87 9.86 8.21
C TYR A 9 -7.84 10.39 9.65
N SER A 10 -6.96 9.83 10.47
CA SER A 10 -6.70 10.28 11.83
C SER A 10 -5.22 10.30 12.16
N GLN A 11 -4.83 11.24 13.02
CA GLN A 11 -3.44 11.39 13.48
C GLN A 11 -3.39 11.81 14.94
N LEU A 12 -2.51 11.19 15.72
CA LEU A 12 -2.21 11.55 17.10
C LEU A 12 -0.72 11.85 17.26
N LYS A 13 -0.40 13.04 17.76
CA LYS A 13 0.95 13.49 18.06
C LYS A 13 1.15 13.61 19.57
N LEU A 14 2.08 12.85 20.10
CA LEU A 14 2.60 12.94 21.46
C LEU A 14 4.06 13.42 21.41
N THR A 15 4.71 13.60 22.55
CA THR A 15 6.07 14.15 22.63
C THR A 15 7.07 13.40 21.75
N ASN A 16 7.11 12.07 21.86
CA ASN A 16 8.06 11.21 21.13
C ASN A 16 7.37 10.28 20.13
N PHE A 17 6.03 10.31 20.08
CA PHE A 17 5.26 9.39 19.25
C PHE A 17 4.37 10.13 18.26
N LEU A 18 4.30 9.59 17.05
CA LEU A 18 3.29 9.92 16.05
C LEU A 18 2.54 8.63 15.73
N PHE A 19 1.22 8.67 15.75
CA PHE A 19 0.35 7.59 15.29
C PHE A 19 -0.53 8.11 14.16
N HIS A 20 -0.87 7.24 13.21
CA HIS A 20 -1.89 7.52 12.21
C HIS A 20 -2.69 6.27 11.87
N ALA A 21 -3.88 6.49 11.36
CA ALA A 21 -4.70 5.46 10.72
C ALA A 21 -5.56 6.10 9.62
N GLU A 22 -5.76 5.35 8.54
CA GLU A 22 -6.59 5.73 7.41
C GLU A 22 -7.50 4.56 7.04
N TYR A 23 -8.70 4.88 6.56
CA TYR A 23 -9.63 3.94 5.98
C TYR A 23 -10.36 4.61 4.82
N GLY A 24 -10.25 4.00 3.64
CA GLY A 24 -10.94 4.42 2.42
C GLY A 24 -11.71 3.26 1.80
N GLU A 25 -12.86 3.58 1.22
CA GLU A 25 -13.76 2.59 0.61
C GLU A 25 -14.58 3.22 -0.52
N THR A 26 -14.77 2.48 -1.62
CA THR A 26 -15.77 2.80 -2.64
C THR A 26 -17.15 2.33 -2.20
N ARG A 27 -18.19 3.12 -2.46
CA ARG A 27 -19.57 2.84 -2.01
C ARG A 27 -20.37 1.93 -2.92
N ASP A 28 -19.89 1.71 -4.14
CA ASP A 28 -20.46 0.78 -5.10
C ASP A 28 -19.33 -0.07 -5.69
N ASP A 29 -19.70 -1.22 -6.28
CA ASP A 29 -18.75 -2.07 -7.01
C ASP A 29 -18.01 -1.25 -8.07
N TRP A 30 -16.67 -1.26 -8.02
CA TRP A 30 -15.87 -0.51 -8.98
C TRP A 30 -15.70 -1.34 -10.25
N PRO A 31 -16.21 -0.91 -11.43
CA PRO A 31 -16.14 -1.74 -12.64
C PRO A 31 -14.72 -2.13 -13.07
N GLY A 32 -13.70 -1.39 -12.62
CA GLY A 32 -12.29 -1.69 -12.89
C GLY A 32 -11.76 -2.94 -12.16
N THR A 33 -12.52 -3.50 -11.23
CA THR A 33 -12.20 -4.74 -10.51
C THR A 33 -12.75 -5.98 -11.22
N PHE A 34 -13.62 -5.80 -12.21
CA PHE A 34 -14.10 -6.89 -13.07
C PHE A 34 -13.12 -7.12 -14.22
N ASN A 35 -12.81 -8.38 -14.52
CA ASN A 35 -12.04 -8.77 -15.69
C ASN A 35 -12.94 -9.55 -16.68
N PRO A 36 -13.28 -8.98 -17.85
CA PRO A 36 -14.06 -9.68 -18.87
C PRO A 36 -13.42 -10.98 -19.39
N ASP A 37 -12.09 -11.07 -19.37
CA ASP A 37 -11.33 -12.25 -19.79
C ASP A 37 -11.28 -13.33 -18.68
N ASN A 38 -11.57 -12.96 -17.43
CA ASN A 38 -11.76 -13.86 -16.30
C ASN A 38 -13.11 -13.56 -15.59
N PRO A 39 -14.26 -13.88 -16.23
CA PRO A 39 -15.57 -13.45 -15.77
C PRO A 39 -16.10 -14.23 -14.56
N ALA A 40 -15.29 -15.12 -13.98
CA ALA A 40 -15.67 -15.91 -12.80
C ALA A 40 -15.83 -15.05 -11.54
N PHE A 41 -15.21 -13.87 -11.51
CA PHE A 41 -15.22 -12.94 -10.39
C PHE A 41 -16.00 -11.67 -10.75
N PRO A 42 -17.04 -11.31 -9.99
CA PRO A 42 -17.79 -10.07 -10.24
C PRO A 42 -16.93 -8.83 -9.93
N ALA A 43 -17.41 -7.66 -10.36
CA ALA A 43 -16.92 -6.39 -9.83
C ALA A 43 -17.12 -6.37 -8.29
N HIS A 44 -16.28 -5.61 -7.60
CA HIS A 44 -16.21 -5.56 -6.16
C HIS A 44 -15.90 -4.13 -5.69
N GLU A 45 -16.36 -3.79 -4.49
CA GLU A 45 -15.96 -2.57 -3.79
C GLU A 45 -14.47 -2.62 -3.42
N VAL A 46 -13.78 -1.49 -3.48
CA VAL A 46 -12.37 -1.41 -3.09
C VAL A 46 -12.23 -0.78 -1.73
N VAL A 47 -11.49 -1.45 -0.86
CA VAL A 47 -11.19 -1.01 0.51
C VAL A 47 -9.69 -0.88 0.67
N SER A 48 -9.24 0.21 1.28
CA SER A 48 -7.85 0.40 1.68
C SER A 48 -7.81 0.89 3.11
N TRP A 49 -6.91 0.37 3.93
CA TRP A 49 -6.68 0.92 5.26
C TRP A 49 -5.24 0.74 5.69
N ASN A 50 -4.80 1.60 6.60
CA ASN A 50 -3.51 1.46 7.23
C ASN A 50 -3.51 1.95 8.68
N VAL A 51 -2.52 1.48 9.43
CA VAL A 51 -2.18 1.99 10.75
C VAL A 51 -0.66 2.04 10.85
N GLY A 52 -0.16 3.16 11.36
CA GLY A 52 1.27 3.37 11.47
C GLY A 52 1.65 4.18 12.69
N SER A 53 2.91 4.02 13.07
CA SER A 53 3.51 4.73 14.18
C SER A 53 4.96 5.11 13.90
N LYS A 54 5.39 6.18 14.54
CA LYS A 54 6.79 6.60 14.60
C LYS A 54 7.15 6.92 16.05
N TYR A 55 8.31 6.45 16.49
CA TYR A 55 8.93 6.78 17.76
C TYR A 55 10.25 7.51 17.53
N THR A 56 10.42 8.67 18.15
CA THR A 56 11.64 9.47 18.09
C THR A 56 12.38 9.37 19.42
N THR A 57 13.68 9.07 19.38
CA THR A 57 14.53 9.04 20.58
C THR A 57 15.90 9.60 20.28
N ASN A 58 16.51 10.24 21.28
CA ASN A 58 17.90 10.69 21.20
C ASN A 58 18.83 9.54 21.64
N ILE A 59 19.83 9.24 20.82
CA ILE A 59 20.88 8.26 21.08
C ILE A 59 22.21 8.99 20.85
N ASP A 60 23.02 9.14 21.90
CA ASP A 60 24.33 9.80 21.88
C ASP A 60 24.31 11.19 21.21
N GLY A 61 23.30 12.00 21.54
CA GLY A 61 23.18 13.38 21.04
C GLY A 61 22.56 13.48 19.64
N ARG A 62 22.05 12.38 19.08
CA ARG A 62 21.41 12.35 17.77
C ARG A 62 20.01 11.76 17.83
N ASP A 63 19.05 12.40 17.18
CA ASP A 63 17.69 11.89 17.10
C ASP A 63 17.58 10.79 16.03
N PHE A 64 16.95 9.68 16.43
CA PHE A 64 16.58 8.55 15.59
C PHE A 64 15.06 8.41 15.57
N ASP A 65 14.52 8.30 14.38
CA ASP A 65 13.14 7.93 14.12
C ASP A 65 13.06 6.44 13.82
N PHE A 66 12.24 5.71 14.56
CA PHE A 66 11.85 4.33 14.27
C PHE A 66 10.39 4.32 13.86
N SER A 67 10.04 3.63 12.78
CA SER A 67 8.66 3.56 12.29
C SER A 67 8.21 2.14 11.99
N ALA A 68 6.91 1.92 12.14
CA ALA A 68 6.23 0.70 11.69
C ALA A 68 4.88 1.11 11.10
N ASP A 69 4.59 0.64 9.89
CA ASP A 69 3.31 0.84 9.20
C ASP A 69 2.81 -0.49 8.65
N PHE A 70 1.53 -0.76 8.85
CA PHE A 70 0.84 -1.88 8.21
C PHE A 70 -0.33 -1.34 7.40
N SER A 71 -0.47 -1.82 6.17
CA SER A 71 -1.60 -1.49 5.30
C SER A 71 -2.15 -2.74 4.62
N ARG A 72 -3.44 -2.65 4.26
CA ARG A 72 -4.14 -3.65 3.46
C ARG A 72 -4.98 -2.96 2.41
N PHE A 73 -4.86 -3.45 1.18
CA PHE A 73 -5.69 -3.10 0.04
C PHE A 73 -6.50 -4.33 -0.36
N ILE A 74 -7.82 -4.20 -0.48
CA ILE A 74 -8.74 -5.25 -0.93
C ILE A 74 -9.36 -4.73 -2.23
N ALA A 75 -9.08 -5.43 -3.32
CA ALA A 75 -9.39 -4.96 -4.67
C ALA A 75 -10.33 -5.90 -5.44
N GLY A 76 -10.59 -7.10 -4.92
CA GLY A 76 -11.42 -8.09 -5.59
C GLY A 76 -12.14 -9.02 -4.61
N PRO A 77 -13.09 -9.82 -5.12
CA PRO A 77 -13.80 -10.80 -4.31
C PRO A 77 -12.87 -11.97 -3.92
N ASP A 78 -13.26 -12.70 -2.87
CA ASP A 78 -12.54 -13.87 -2.37
C ASP A 78 -12.16 -14.86 -3.48
N GLY A 79 -10.89 -15.27 -3.50
CA GLY A 79 -10.33 -16.20 -4.47
C GLY A 79 -9.88 -15.56 -5.78
N ALA A 80 -10.12 -14.26 -6.01
CA ALA A 80 -9.60 -13.55 -7.17
C ALA A 80 -8.06 -13.39 -7.05
N PRO A 81 -7.30 -13.47 -8.16
CA PRO A 81 -5.85 -13.19 -8.11
C PRO A 81 -5.50 -11.77 -7.66
N TRP A 82 -6.44 -10.83 -7.74
CA TRP A 82 -6.31 -9.45 -7.27
C TRP A 82 -7.10 -9.16 -5.98
N GLU A 83 -7.46 -10.20 -5.23
CA GLU A 83 -8.26 -10.09 -3.99
C GLU A 83 -7.69 -9.03 -3.05
N ASN A 84 -6.43 -9.17 -2.65
CA ASN A 84 -5.81 -8.25 -1.69
C ASN A 84 -4.28 -8.13 -1.84
N GLN A 85 -3.75 -7.06 -1.23
CA GLN A 85 -2.33 -6.86 -0.98
C GLN A 85 -2.14 -6.26 0.41
N ASP A 86 -1.36 -6.94 1.24
CA ASP A 86 -0.89 -6.45 2.54
C ASP A 86 0.54 -5.91 2.43
N GLN A 87 0.86 -4.90 3.21
CA GLN A 87 2.22 -4.36 3.29
C GLN A 87 2.58 -4.04 4.75
N LEU A 88 3.73 -4.53 5.20
CA LEU A 88 4.38 -4.12 6.44
C LEU A 88 5.66 -3.36 6.10
N VAL A 89 5.82 -2.15 6.63
CA VAL A 89 7.03 -1.34 6.49
C VAL A 89 7.62 -1.07 7.86
N LEU A 90 8.88 -1.45 8.07
CA LEU A 90 9.67 -1.11 9.25
C LEU A 90 10.79 -0.15 8.83
N GLY A 91 10.91 0.99 9.50
CA GLY A 91 11.84 2.04 9.11
C GLY A 91 12.72 2.52 10.27
N ILE A 92 13.93 2.95 9.92
CA ILE A 92 14.80 3.74 10.78
C ILE A 92 15.35 4.91 9.99
N ALA A 93 15.38 6.10 10.59
CA ALA A 93 15.96 7.28 9.97
C ALA A 93 16.64 8.19 10.98
N THR A 94 17.63 8.95 10.50
CA THR A 94 18.29 9.99 11.30
C THR A 94 18.82 11.11 10.41
N PHE A 95 18.83 12.32 10.93
CA PHE A 95 19.55 13.43 10.32
C PHE A 95 20.99 13.44 10.81
N VAL A 96 21.94 13.26 9.89
CA VAL A 96 23.38 13.39 10.21
C VAL A 96 23.78 14.86 10.31
N THR A 97 23.17 15.69 9.48
CA THR A 97 23.16 17.15 9.52
C THR A 97 21.73 17.63 9.22
N PRO A 98 21.38 18.91 9.42
CA PRO A 98 20.05 19.42 9.04
C PRO A 98 19.70 19.24 7.54
N SER A 99 20.71 19.05 6.69
CA SER A 99 20.55 18.93 5.24
C SER A 99 20.70 17.50 4.72
N VAL A 100 21.08 16.53 5.57
CA VAL A 100 21.34 15.14 5.16
C VAL A 100 20.64 14.17 6.09
N LYS A 101 19.72 13.39 5.52
CA LYS A 101 19.00 12.30 6.19
C LYS A 101 19.50 10.96 5.68
N LEU A 102 19.82 10.05 6.59
CA LEU A 102 20.04 8.63 6.30
C LEU A 102 18.79 7.84 6.71
N PHE A 103 18.41 6.84 5.93
CA PHE A 103 17.32 5.95 6.29
C PHE A 103 17.51 4.52 5.78
N ALA A 104 16.86 3.59 6.44
CA ALA A 104 16.72 2.21 6.01
C ALA A 104 15.28 1.73 6.23
N GLU A 105 14.76 0.94 5.31
CA GLU A 105 13.42 0.36 5.39
C GLU A 105 13.46 -1.12 5.03
N TYR A 106 12.75 -1.93 5.82
CA TYR A 106 12.36 -3.28 5.46
C TYR A 106 10.88 -3.27 5.08
N ILE A 107 10.56 -3.82 3.92
CA ILE A 107 9.20 -3.88 3.39
C ILE A 107 8.86 -5.33 3.11
N HIS A 108 7.77 -5.82 3.70
CA HIS A 108 7.19 -7.11 3.39
C HIS A 108 5.84 -6.90 2.73
N THR A 109 5.62 -7.52 1.58
CA THR A 109 4.31 -7.52 0.90
C THR A 109 3.78 -8.94 0.74
N SER A 110 2.49 -9.12 1.00
CA SER A 110 1.76 -10.37 0.77
C SER A 110 0.56 -10.10 -0.14
N GLY A 111 0.51 -10.77 -1.29
CA GLY A 111 -0.37 -10.43 -2.39
C GLY A 111 0.22 -9.34 -3.29
N TYR A 112 -0.27 -9.28 -4.53
CA TYR A 112 0.09 -8.26 -5.50
C TYR A 112 -1.14 -7.87 -6.32
N ALA A 113 -1.56 -6.61 -6.19
CA ALA A 113 -2.68 -6.03 -6.94
C ALA A 113 -2.30 -4.62 -7.43
N PRO A 114 -1.81 -4.47 -8.67
CA PRO A 114 -1.31 -3.20 -9.17
C PRO A 114 -2.47 -2.22 -9.40
N LEU A 115 -2.26 -0.96 -9.04
CA LEU A 115 -3.28 0.09 -9.15
C LEU A 115 -3.77 0.32 -10.60
N ASN A 116 -2.92 0.04 -11.58
CA ASN A 116 -3.30 0.01 -13.00
C ASN A 116 -3.58 -1.43 -13.43
N PHE A 117 -4.73 -1.65 -14.07
CA PHE A 117 -5.16 -2.98 -14.50
C PHE A 117 -5.22 -3.99 -13.33
N ILE A 118 -5.82 -3.58 -12.20
CA ILE A 118 -5.99 -4.37 -10.97
C ILE A 118 -6.48 -5.79 -11.28
N SER A 119 -7.54 -5.91 -12.08
CA SER A 119 -8.11 -7.21 -12.45
C SER A 119 -7.45 -7.83 -13.69
N GLY A 120 -6.55 -7.11 -14.36
CA GLY A 120 -5.95 -7.46 -15.64
C GLY A 120 -6.71 -6.87 -16.84
N GLY A 121 -6.57 -7.54 -17.99
CA GLY A 121 -7.16 -7.10 -19.26
C GLY A 121 -6.36 -5.98 -19.94
N GLY A 122 -6.41 -5.92 -21.27
CA GLY A 122 -5.70 -4.87 -22.02
C GLY A 122 -6.44 -3.52 -22.10
N GLY A 123 -7.61 -3.41 -21.46
CA GLY A 123 -8.54 -2.29 -21.62
C GLY A 123 -9.41 -2.41 -22.90
N PRO A 124 -10.28 -1.42 -23.17
CA PRO A 124 -11.19 -1.46 -24.31
C PRO A 124 -10.44 -1.62 -25.65
N GLY A 125 -10.72 -2.70 -26.38
CA GLY A 125 -10.17 -2.94 -27.72
C GLY A 125 -8.81 -3.66 -27.75
N VAL A 126 -8.31 -4.13 -26.60
CA VAL A 126 -7.06 -4.92 -26.54
C VAL A 126 -7.42 -6.38 -26.24
N THR A 127 -7.22 -7.24 -27.23
CA THR A 127 -7.31 -8.69 -27.05
C THR A 127 -6.03 -9.19 -26.39
N VAL A 128 -6.07 -9.43 -25.09
CA VAL A 128 -5.00 -10.16 -24.41
C VAL A 128 -5.22 -11.68 -24.57
N PRO A 129 -4.19 -12.48 -24.87
CA PRO A 129 -4.32 -13.93 -24.94
C PRO A 129 -4.68 -14.53 -23.58
N SER A 130 -5.92 -15.03 -23.45
CA SER A 130 -6.46 -15.75 -22.29
C SER A 130 -6.52 -14.94 -20.99
N ALA A 131 -7.18 -15.53 -19.98
CA ALA A 131 -7.59 -15.00 -18.68
C ALA A 131 -6.46 -14.49 -17.75
N GLU A 132 -5.42 -13.88 -18.33
CA GLU A 132 -4.24 -13.43 -17.62
C GLU A 132 -4.51 -12.11 -16.90
N THR A 133 -4.18 -12.14 -15.62
CA THR A 133 -4.02 -10.96 -14.78
C THR A 133 -2.58 -10.96 -14.28
N HIS A 134 -2.00 -9.77 -14.14
CA HIS A 134 -0.68 -9.63 -13.55
C HIS A 134 -0.72 -9.73 -12.02
N SER A 135 -1.91 -9.72 -11.45
CA SER A 135 -2.15 -9.83 -10.02
C SER A 135 -1.96 -11.26 -9.53
N ASP A 136 -1.41 -11.39 -8.33
CA ASP A 136 -1.14 -12.67 -7.70
C ASP A 136 -1.34 -12.54 -6.18
N SER A 137 -2.45 -13.09 -5.67
CA SER A 137 -2.78 -13.06 -4.25
C SER A 137 -1.85 -13.95 -3.40
N SER A 138 -1.09 -14.84 -4.04
CA SER A 138 -0.08 -15.68 -3.38
C SER A 138 1.33 -15.09 -3.41
N ALA A 139 1.53 -13.96 -4.10
CA ALA A 139 2.82 -13.30 -4.17
C ALA A 139 3.34 -12.93 -2.78
N ASN A 140 4.64 -13.10 -2.57
CA ASN A 140 5.30 -12.70 -1.34
C ASN A 140 6.64 -12.08 -1.67
N SER A 141 6.93 -10.89 -1.12
CA SER A 141 8.19 -10.18 -1.39
C SER A 141 8.73 -9.52 -0.13
N ASP A 142 10.05 -9.62 0.02
CA ASP A 142 10.83 -8.92 1.05
C ASP A 142 11.81 -7.97 0.37
N ILE A 143 11.79 -6.70 0.76
CA ILE A 143 12.61 -5.64 0.17
C ILE A 143 13.36 -4.92 1.30
N LEU A 144 14.66 -4.70 1.09
CA LEU A 144 15.48 -3.84 1.94
C LEU A 144 15.90 -2.60 1.14
N VAL A 145 15.58 -1.42 1.67
CA VAL A 145 15.94 -0.13 1.10
C VAL A 145 16.94 0.56 2.03
N LEU A 146 18.01 1.09 1.45
CA LEU A 146 18.96 1.98 2.12
C LEU A 146 19.06 3.25 1.30
N GLY A 147 18.97 4.41 1.96
CA GLY A 147 18.91 5.67 1.23
C GLY A 147 19.50 6.85 1.96
N VAL A 148 19.81 7.87 1.15
CA VAL A 148 20.29 9.18 1.59
C VAL A 148 19.40 10.23 0.92
N ASN A 149 18.94 11.21 1.69
CA ASN A 149 18.35 12.43 1.14
C ASN A 149 19.29 13.59 1.50
N ALA A 150 19.74 14.32 0.49
CA ALA A 150 20.58 15.50 0.64
C ALA A 150 19.92 16.68 -0.07
N ALA A 151 19.75 17.80 0.63
CA ALA A 151 19.21 19.05 0.08
C ALA A 151 20.21 20.20 0.26
N PHE A 152 20.28 21.12 -0.71
CA PHE A 152 21.23 22.24 -0.76
C PHE A 152 20.52 23.56 -1.00
#